data_AF-A0A845Y9Y9-F1
#
_entry.id   AF-A0A845Y9Y9-F1
#
_cell.length_a   1.000
_cell.length_b   1.000
_cell.length_c   1.000
_cell.angle_alpha   90.00
_cell.angle_beta   90.00
_cell.angle_gamma   90.00
#
_symmetry.space_group_name_H-M   'P 1'
#
loop_
_entity.id
_entity.type
_entity.pdbx_description
1 polymer ?
#
loop_
_entity_poly.entity_id
_entity_poly.type
_entity_poly.pdbx_seq_one_letter_code
_entity_poly.pdbx_strand_id
1 'polypeptide(L)'
;LRERFKLLGKGEDIQQAIASYKLAIQVFQETDNQELLANCSYFLKKALLEGGFYTEAIRRLQSYQEIYQQQKDIANLALTLFELARLYHLTGRLEQARLCFKDSLRLFRRLQEPEKIAAATTALGNLEIQIGKITQGCNHLKEAQKFYQEHDNTERLAEIDYLLQQLQPT
;
A
#
# COMPACT_ATOMS: atom_id res chain seq x y z
N LEU A 1 26.68 -9.42 7.24
CA LEU A 1 25.63 -8.49 6.75
C LEU A 1 24.26 -8.81 7.34
N ARG A 2 23.77 -10.06 7.37
CA ARG A 2 22.47 -10.46 7.97
C ARG A 2 22.34 -10.22 9.49
N GLU A 3 23.40 -10.41 10.26
CA GLU A 3 23.35 -10.34 11.74
C GLU A 3 23.45 -8.91 12.30
N ARG A 4 23.74 -7.90 11.47
CA ARG A 4 23.85 -6.50 11.94
C ARG A 4 22.48 -5.82 12.11
N PHE A 5 21.40 -6.50 11.73
CA PHE A 5 20.05 -5.94 11.70
C PHE A 5 19.21 -6.28 12.94
N LYS A 6 19.77 -6.97 13.95
CA LYS A 6 18.92 -7.59 14.97
C LYS A 6 18.70 -6.80 16.26
N LEU A 7 19.56 -5.87 16.64
CA LEU A 7 19.45 -5.23 17.96
C LEU A 7 20.19 -3.88 17.96
N LEU A 8 19.51 -2.73 18.02
CA LEU A 8 19.95 -1.50 18.75
C LEU A 8 18.94 -0.32 18.65
N GLY A 9 18.15 -0.05 19.70
CA GLY A 9 17.54 1.26 19.97
C GLY A 9 16.59 1.83 18.89
N LYS A 10 15.29 1.56 19.01
CA LYS A 10 14.23 1.78 18.00
C LYS A 10 14.29 3.08 17.15
N GLY A 11 14.78 4.22 17.66
CA GLY A 11 14.84 5.47 16.90
C GLY A 11 16.09 5.61 16.01
N GLU A 12 17.27 5.35 16.57
CA GLU A 12 18.56 5.42 15.84
C GLU A 12 18.70 4.25 14.84
N ASP A 13 18.22 3.05 15.19
CA ASP A 13 18.22 1.88 14.29
C ASP A 13 17.43 2.15 13.01
N ILE A 14 16.27 2.81 13.13
CA ILE A 14 15.41 3.09 11.99
C ILE A 14 16.05 4.14 11.07
N GLN A 15 16.66 5.19 11.62
CA GLN A 15 17.37 6.18 10.81
C GLN A 15 18.58 5.56 10.10
N GLN A 16 19.33 4.70 10.78
CA GLN A 16 20.47 4.00 10.19
C GLN A 16 20.03 2.98 9.13
N ALA A 17 18.92 2.28 9.35
CA ALA A 17 18.31 1.41 8.35
C ALA A 17 17.86 2.19 7.11
N ILE A 18 17.19 3.34 7.30
CA ILE A 18 16.79 4.25 6.20
C ILE A 18 18.02 4.69 5.40
N ALA A 19 19.09 5.12 6.07
CA ALA A 19 20.33 5.54 5.40
C ALA A 19 20.97 4.38 4.61
N SER A 20 21.00 3.19 5.19
CA SER A 20 21.56 1.99 4.57
C SER A 20 20.77 1.56 3.33
N TYR A 21 19.44 1.57 3.39
CA TYR A 21 18.60 1.27 2.22
C TYR A 21 18.71 2.33 1.12
N LYS A 22 18.85 3.62 1.48
CA LYS A 22 19.10 4.70 0.50
C LYS A 22 20.40 4.47 -0.27
N LEU A 23 21.48 4.13 0.43
CA LEU A 23 22.76 3.80 -0.20
C LEU A 23 22.67 2.56 -1.09
N ALA A 24 21.99 1.52 -0.62
CA ALA A 24 21.81 0.29 -1.39
C ALA A 24 21.03 0.54 -2.70
N ILE A 25 19.99 1.38 -2.67
CA ILE A 25 19.24 1.75 -3.88
C ILE A 25 20.14 2.49 -4.88
N GLN A 26 20.99 3.42 -4.43
CA GLN A 26 21.92 4.12 -5.33
C GLN A 26 22.88 3.15 -6.03
N VAL A 27 23.45 2.20 -5.29
CA VAL A 27 24.34 1.18 -5.86
C VAL A 27 23.58 0.27 -6.84
N PHE A 28 22.38 -0.20 -6.48
CA PHE A 28 21.65 -1.15 -7.32
C PHE A 28 21.01 -0.52 -8.57
N GLN A 29 20.80 0.80 -8.57
CA GLN A 29 20.43 1.57 -9.76
C GLN A 29 21.53 1.55 -10.83
N GLU A 30 22.80 1.50 -10.43
CA GLU A 30 23.94 1.46 -11.36
C GLU A 30 24.19 0.04 -11.92
N THR A 31 23.67 -1.00 -11.26
CA THR A 31 23.94 -2.40 -11.61
C THR A 31 22.79 -3.12 -12.31
N ASP A 32 21.73 -2.41 -12.72
CA ASP A 32 20.51 -2.92 -13.38
C ASP A 32 19.82 -4.11 -12.67
N ASN A 33 19.99 -4.21 -11.35
CA ASN A 33 19.44 -5.31 -10.56
C ASN A 33 18.07 -4.93 -9.99
N GLN A 34 17.03 -5.13 -10.82
CA GLN A 34 15.66 -4.72 -10.53
C GLN A 34 15.07 -5.42 -9.29
N GLU A 35 15.46 -6.67 -9.01
CA GLU A 35 14.97 -7.42 -7.85
C GLU A 35 15.52 -6.86 -6.53
N LEU A 36 16.83 -6.61 -6.46
CA LEU A 36 17.45 -6.02 -5.28
C LEU A 36 17.00 -4.57 -5.05
N LEU A 37 16.74 -3.83 -6.13
CA LEU A 37 16.21 -2.48 -6.07
C LEU A 37 14.78 -2.47 -5.49
N ALA A 38 13.92 -3.38 -5.94
CA ALA A 38 12.57 -3.53 -5.40
C ALA A 38 12.59 -3.90 -3.91
N ASN A 39 13.45 -4.85 -3.52
CA ASN A 39 13.61 -5.27 -2.13
C ASN A 39 14.10 -4.13 -1.22
N CYS A 40 15.13 -3.39 -1.64
CA CYS A 40 15.63 -2.25 -0.85
C CYS A 40 14.59 -1.14 -0.72
N SER A 41 13.82 -0.90 -1.79
CA SER A 41 12.72 0.08 -1.79
C SER A 41 11.60 -0.33 -0.83
N TYR A 42 11.26 -1.62 -0.78
CA TYR A 42 10.30 -2.17 0.18
C TYR A 42 10.74 -1.95 1.63
N PHE A 43 11.99 -2.28 1.96
CA PHE A 43 12.48 -2.13 3.34
C PHE A 43 12.67 -0.66 3.74
N LEU A 44 13.05 0.21 2.81
CA LEU A 44 13.08 1.66 3.05
C LEU A 44 11.68 2.19 3.39
N LYS A 45 10.65 1.80 2.63
CA LYS A 45 9.25 2.17 2.92
C LYS A 45 8.86 1.71 4.33
N LYS A 46 9.16 0.45 4.69
CA LYS A 46 8.86 -0.11 6.01
C LYS A 46 9.56 0.68 7.13
N ALA A 47 10.84 0.98 6.97
CA ALA A 47 11.59 1.74 7.97
C ALA A 47 11.08 3.19 8.10
N LEU A 48 10.73 3.85 6.99
CA LEU A 48 10.13 5.19 7.03
C LEU A 48 8.76 5.19 7.74
N LEU A 49 7.95 4.15 7.54
CA LEU A 49 6.69 3.95 8.25
C LEU A 49 6.90 3.77 9.76
N GLU A 50 7.77 2.85 10.15
CA GLU A 50 8.08 2.57 11.56
C GLU A 50 8.72 3.78 12.27
N GLY A 51 9.48 4.60 11.53
CA GLY A 51 10.10 5.82 12.04
C GLY A 51 9.21 7.07 12.02
N GLY A 52 7.98 6.98 11.51
CA GLY A 52 7.07 8.13 11.39
C GLY A 52 7.47 9.16 10.33
N PHE A 53 8.41 8.84 9.43
CA PHE A 53 8.90 9.72 8.38
C PHE A 53 7.99 9.72 7.13
N TYR A 54 6.68 9.89 7.35
CA TYR A 54 5.66 9.75 6.32
C TYR A 54 5.84 10.72 5.14
N THR A 55 6.27 11.95 5.40
CA THR A 55 6.49 12.96 4.34
C THR A 55 7.59 12.53 3.36
N GLU A 56 8.67 11.94 3.86
CA GLU A 56 9.76 11.43 3.00
C GLU A 56 9.30 10.20 2.21
N ALA A 57 8.53 9.29 2.84
CA ALA A 57 7.98 8.13 2.17
C ALA A 57 7.03 8.51 1.03
N ILE A 58 6.15 9.49 1.26
CA ILE A 58 5.24 10.03 0.23
C ILE A 58 6.05 10.61 -0.93
N ARG A 59 7.05 11.45 -0.66
CA ARG A 59 7.88 12.06 -1.71
C ARG A 59 8.58 11.00 -2.58
N ARG A 60 9.08 9.93 -1.95
CA ARG A 60 9.74 8.84 -2.67
C ARG A 60 8.78 8.05 -3.55
N LEU A 61 7.60 7.71 -3.04
CA LEU A 61 6.60 7.02 -3.84
C LEU A 61 6.05 7.90 -4.97
N GLN A 62 5.94 9.22 -4.80
CA GLN A 62 5.59 10.14 -5.89
C GLN A 62 6.64 10.12 -7.01
N SER A 63 7.93 10.10 -6.66
CA SER A 63 9.00 9.95 -7.65
C SER A 63 8.92 8.61 -8.40
N TYR A 64 8.63 7.51 -7.70
CA TYR A 64 8.42 6.21 -8.36
C TYR A 64 7.18 6.20 -9.25
N GLN A 65 6.10 6.86 -8.84
CA GLN A 65 4.89 7.00 -9.65
C GLN A 65 5.22 7.65 -11.00
N GLU A 66 5.98 8.75 -11.00
CA GLU A 66 6.41 9.44 -12.24
C GLU A 66 7.28 8.53 -13.13
N ILE A 67 8.25 7.82 -12.54
CA ILE A 67 9.14 6.90 -13.25
C ILE A 67 8.34 5.78 -13.92
N TYR A 68 7.49 5.07 -13.17
CA TYR A 68 6.71 3.96 -13.71
C TYR A 68 5.66 4.43 -14.73
N GLN A 69 5.14 5.64 -14.57
CA GLN A 69 4.27 6.25 -15.58
C GLN A 69 5.01 6.52 -16.89
N GLN A 70 6.24 7.05 -16.85
CA GLN A 70 7.07 7.28 -18.04
C GLN A 70 7.48 5.97 -18.73
N GLN A 71 7.83 4.96 -17.93
CA GLN A 71 8.20 3.62 -18.42
C GLN A 71 7.00 2.79 -18.89
N LYS A 72 5.76 3.28 -18.67
CA LYS A 72 4.51 2.54 -18.91
C LYS A 72 4.46 1.20 -18.17
N ASP A 73 5.12 1.11 -17.02
CA ASP A 73 5.07 -0.04 -16.13
C ASP A 73 3.79 0.01 -15.29
N ILE A 74 2.74 -0.59 -15.82
CA ILE A 74 1.40 -0.55 -15.23
C ILE A 74 1.36 -1.28 -13.89
N ALA A 75 2.12 -2.36 -13.75
CA ALA A 75 2.13 -3.19 -12.54
C ALA A 75 2.75 -2.44 -11.37
N ASN A 76 3.94 -1.87 -11.57
CA ASN A 76 4.60 -1.10 -10.52
C ASN A 76 3.91 0.24 -10.24
N LEU A 77 3.29 0.87 -11.25
CA LEU A 77 2.45 2.05 -11.06
C LEU A 77 1.25 1.74 -10.15
N ALA A 78 0.55 0.63 -10.38
CA ALA A 78 -0.61 0.24 -9.57
C ALA A 78 -0.24 -0.01 -8.10
N LEU A 79 0.86 -0.72 -7.86
CA LEU A 79 1.39 -0.95 -6.52
C LEU A 79 1.81 0.35 -5.83
N THR A 80 2.50 1.23 -6.54
CA THR A 80 2.96 2.52 -6.01
C THR A 80 1.78 3.40 -5.58
N LEU A 81 0.72 3.46 -6.40
CA LEU A 81 -0.49 4.20 -6.09
C LEU A 81 -1.22 3.62 -4.87
N PHE A 82 -1.30 2.29 -4.75
CA PHE A 82 -1.88 1.65 -3.58
C PHE A 82 -1.13 1.98 -2.28
N GLU A 83 0.20 2.02 -2.33
CA GLU A 83 1.03 2.38 -1.18
C GLU A 83 0.95 3.87 -0.83
N LEU A 84 0.91 4.76 -1.83
CA LEU A 84 0.61 6.19 -1.61
C LEU A 84 -0.73 6.36 -0.93
N ALA A 85 -1.75 5.62 -1.37
CA ALA A 85 -3.08 5.68 -0.78
C ALA A 85 -3.06 5.31 0.72
N ARG A 86 -2.35 4.24 1.08
CA ARG A 86 -2.17 3.84 2.48
C ARG A 86 -1.47 4.91 3.31
N LEU A 87 -0.42 5.54 2.78
CA LEU A 87 0.27 6.64 3.48
C LEU A 87 -0.61 7.86 3.65
N TYR A 88 -1.36 8.23 2.62
CA TYR A 88 -2.31 9.33 2.71
C TYR A 88 -3.42 9.03 3.72
N HIS A 89 -3.89 7.79 3.78
CA HIS A 89 -4.88 7.36 4.76
C HIS A 89 -4.32 7.49 6.19
N LEU A 90 -3.13 6.95 6.44
CA LEU A 90 -2.44 7.02 7.74
C LEU A 90 -2.14 8.46 8.18
N THR A 91 -1.88 9.36 7.23
CA THR A 91 -1.58 10.79 7.51
C THR A 91 -2.82 11.70 7.47
N GLY A 92 -4.02 11.12 7.42
CA GLY A 92 -5.29 11.85 7.46
C GLY A 92 -5.65 12.59 6.16
N ARG A 93 -4.91 12.38 5.08
CA ARG A 93 -5.17 12.96 3.75
C ARG A 93 -6.18 12.12 2.97
N LEU A 94 -7.39 12.00 3.51
CA LEU A 94 -8.38 10.98 3.12
C LEU A 94 -8.83 11.06 1.65
N GLU A 95 -9.04 12.26 1.10
CA GLU A 95 -9.42 12.36 -0.32
C GLU A 95 -8.26 12.01 -1.27
N GLN A 96 -7.02 12.33 -0.92
CA GLN A 96 -5.85 11.89 -1.71
C GLN A 96 -5.70 10.37 -1.66
N ALA A 97 -5.90 9.78 -0.48
CA ALA A 97 -5.92 8.33 -0.32
C ALA A 97 -6.98 7.68 -1.22
N ARG A 98 -8.19 8.25 -1.23
CA ARG A 98 -9.30 7.75 -2.02
C ARG A 98 -9.01 7.77 -3.52
N LEU A 99 -8.47 8.87 -4.03
CA LEU A 99 -8.11 8.96 -5.45
C LEU A 99 -7.05 7.92 -5.82
N CYS A 100 -5.99 7.80 -5.01
CA CYS A 100 -4.93 6.83 -5.24
C CYS A 100 -5.44 5.37 -5.19
N PHE A 101 -6.32 5.02 -4.23
CA PHE A 101 -6.93 3.69 -4.17
C PHE A 101 -7.81 3.40 -5.40
N LYS A 102 -8.59 4.39 -5.88
CA LYS A 102 -9.40 4.22 -7.09
C LYS A 102 -8.55 4.00 -8.33
N ASP A 103 -7.45 4.75 -8.46
CA ASP A 103 -6.54 4.58 -9.58
C ASP A 103 -5.80 3.23 -9.52
N SER A 104 -5.29 2.82 -8.34
CA SER A 104 -4.68 1.50 -8.19
C SER A 104 -5.66 0.37 -8.50
N LEU A 105 -6.91 0.45 -8.02
CA LEU A 105 -7.96 -0.53 -8.30
C LEU A 105 -8.24 -0.64 -9.80
N ARG A 106 -8.35 0.48 -10.51
CA ARG A 106 -8.54 0.51 -11.96
C ARG A 106 -7.40 -0.21 -12.68
N LEU A 107 -6.15 0.00 -12.25
CA LEU A 107 -4.99 -0.64 -12.86
C LEU A 107 -4.92 -2.13 -12.51
N PHE A 108 -5.18 -2.54 -11.27
CA PHE A 108 -5.24 -3.96 -10.90
C PHE A 108 -6.33 -4.73 -11.66
N ARG A 109 -7.49 -4.10 -11.92
CA ARG A 109 -8.52 -4.66 -12.81
C ARG A 109 -8.02 -4.84 -14.23
N ARG A 110 -7.28 -3.86 -14.77
CA ARG A 110 -6.67 -3.98 -16.11
C ARG A 110 -5.63 -5.10 -16.18
N LEU A 111 -4.90 -5.33 -15.09
CA LEU A 111 -3.90 -6.40 -14.97
C LEU A 111 -4.49 -7.78 -14.65
N GLN A 112 -5.79 -7.85 -14.33
CA GLN A 112 -6.48 -9.08 -13.92
C GLN A 112 -5.83 -9.74 -12.69
N GLU A 113 -5.57 -8.93 -11.66
CA GLU A 113 -4.90 -9.34 -10.43
C GLU A 113 -5.92 -9.47 -9.28
N PRO A 114 -6.66 -10.58 -9.17
CA PRO A 114 -7.86 -10.67 -8.32
C PRO A 114 -7.56 -10.47 -6.83
N GLU A 115 -6.42 -10.95 -6.32
CA GLU A 115 -6.01 -10.73 -4.94
C GLU A 115 -5.75 -9.24 -4.65
N LYS A 116 -5.07 -8.54 -5.57
CA LYS A 116 -4.79 -7.10 -5.45
C LYS A 116 -6.07 -6.27 -5.62
N ILE A 117 -7.00 -6.72 -6.46
CA ILE A 117 -8.34 -6.12 -6.60
C ILE A 117 -9.09 -6.21 -5.28
N ALA A 118 -9.13 -7.39 -4.64
CA ALA A 118 -9.78 -7.57 -3.34
C ALA A 118 -9.15 -6.72 -2.24
N ALA A 119 -7.82 -6.66 -2.16
CA ALA A 119 -7.14 -5.79 -1.20
C ALA A 119 -7.45 -4.30 -1.44
N ALA A 120 -7.48 -3.86 -2.70
CA ALA A 120 -7.80 -2.49 -3.06
C ALA A 120 -9.27 -2.12 -2.80
N THR A 121 -10.22 -3.03 -3.06
CA THR A 121 -11.64 -2.81 -2.75
C THR A 121 -11.90 -2.82 -1.25
N THR A 122 -11.25 -3.68 -0.46
CA THR A 122 -11.33 -3.62 1.01
C THR A 122 -10.82 -2.28 1.54
N ALA A 123 -9.63 -1.85 1.12
CA ALA A 123 -9.02 -0.61 1.58
C ALA A 123 -9.84 0.63 1.20
N LEU A 124 -10.31 0.68 -0.05
CA LEU A 124 -11.19 1.75 -0.53
C LEU A 124 -12.54 1.73 0.20
N GLY A 125 -13.11 0.55 0.44
CA GLY A 125 -14.36 0.38 1.16
C GLY A 125 -14.32 0.97 2.57
N ASN A 126 -13.29 0.58 3.33
CA ASN A 126 -13.04 1.10 4.68
C ASN A 126 -12.84 2.62 4.69
N LEU A 127 -12.05 3.14 3.75
CA LEU A 127 -11.82 4.58 3.64
C LEU A 127 -13.11 5.34 3.28
N GLU A 128 -13.92 4.81 2.36
CA GLU A 128 -15.18 5.43 1.96
C GLU A 128 -16.20 5.45 3.10
N ILE A 129 -16.25 4.39 3.92
CA ILE A 129 -17.04 4.38 5.17
C ILE A 129 -16.55 5.47 6.12
N GLN A 130 -15.23 5.58 6.34
CA GLN A 130 -14.63 6.57 7.23
C GLN A 130 -14.97 8.02 6.85
N ILE A 131 -15.08 8.31 5.56
CA ILE A 131 -15.44 9.67 5.06
C ILE A 131 -16.95 9.84 4.84
N GLY A 132 -17.79 8.95 5.35
CA GLY A 132 -19.25 9.04 5.31
C GLY A 132 -19.90 8.60 3.99
N LYS A 133 -19.14 8.07 3.03
CA LYS A 133 -19.64 7.50 1.77
C LYS A 133 -20.06 6.04 1.97
N ILE A 134 -20.92 5.80 2.97
CA ILE A 134 -21.27 4.48 3.49
C ILE A 134 -21.72 3.51 2.38
N THR A 135 -22.66 3.92 1.52
CA THR A 135 -23.18 3.06 0.44
C THR A 135 -22.08 2.61 -0.52
N GLN A 136 -21.18 3.52 -0.90
CA GLN A 136 -20.07 3.22 -1.80
C GLN A 136 -19.08 2.27 -1.13
N GLY A 137 -18.76 2.53 0.14
CA GLY A 137 -17.87 1.68 0.91
C GLY A 137 -18.42 0.26 1.11
N CYS A 138 -19.69 0.12 1.46
CA CYS A 138 -20.36 -1.19 1.57
C CYS A 138 -20.36 -1.96 0.24
N ASN A 139 -20.51 -1.27 -0.91
CA ASN A 139 -20.45 -1.93 -2.21
C ASN A 139 -19.04 -2.48 -2.51
N HIS A 140 -17.99 -1.72 -2.21
CA HIS A 140 -16.61 -2.19 -2.35
C HIS A 140 -16.29 -3.35 -1.39
N LEU A 141 -16.77 -3.29 -0.14
CA LEU A 141 -16.61 -4.39 0.82
C LEU A 141 -17.31 -5.67 0.36
N LYS A 142 -18.53 -5.57 -0.20
CA LYS A 142 -19.25 -6.72 -0.78
C LYS A 142 -18.52 -7.32 -1.99
N GLU A 143 -17.83 -6.50 -2.78
CA GLU A 143 -16.98 -7.02 -3.87
C GLU A 143 -15.80 -7.83 -3.32
N ALA A 144 -15.09 -7.31 -2.31
CA ALA A 144 -14.00 -8.02 -1.65
C ALA A 144 -14.46 -9.30 -0.95
N GLN A 145 -15.64 -9.26 -0.31
CA GLN A 145 -16.27 -10.39 0.39
C GLN A 145 -16.39 -11.61 -0.52
N LYS A 146 -16.86 -11.43 -1.76
CA LYS A 146 -17.00 -12.54 -2.73
C LYS A 146 -15.67 -13.21 -3.02
N PHE A 147 -14.62 -12.43 -3.25
CA PHE A 147 -13.27 -12.97 -3.49
C PHE A 147 -12.77 -13.78 -2.30
N TYR A 148 -12.88 -13.23 -1.08
CA TYR A 148 -12.39 -13.91 0.13
C TYR A 148 -13.22 -15.15 0.49
N GLN A 149 -14.52 -15.16 0.14
CA GLN A 149 -15.37 -16.33 0.27
C GLN A 149 -14.97 -17.44 -0.70
N GLU A 150 -14.64 -17.11 -1.96
CA GLU A 150 -14.20 -18.08 -2.97
C GLU A 150 -12.80 -18.66 -2.70
N HIS A 151 -11.98 -17.99 -1.88
CA HIS A 151 -10.59 -18.37 -1.59
C HIS A 151 -10.38 -18.78 -0.12
N ASP A 152 -11.45 -19.11 0.61
CA ASP A 152 -11.43 -19.59 2.00
C ASP A 152 -10.63 -18.69 2.98
N ASN A 153 -10.59 -17.37 2.74
CA ASN A 153 -9.90 -16.44 3.63
C ASN A 153 -10.83 -16.00 4.77
N THR A 154 -10.94 -16.84 5.79
CA THR A 154 -11.87 -16.68 6.90
C THR A 154 -11.60 -15.43 7.75
N GLU A 155 -10.34 -15.02 7.88
CA GLU A 155 -9.96 -13.83 8.65
C GLU A 155 -10.50 -12.56 7.99
N ARG A 156 -10.20 -12.36 6.71
CA ARG A 156 -10.69 -11.20 5.95
C ARG A 156 -12.20 -11.19 5.82
N LEU A 157 -12.81 -12.36 5.66
CA LEU A 157 -14.25 -12.50 5.59
C LEU A 157 -14.92 -12.04 6.88
N ALA A 158 -14.42 -12.48 8.04
CA ALA A 158 -14.95 -12.08 9.35
C ALA A 158 -14.84 -10.56 9.60
N GLU A 159 -13.72 -9.93 9.22
CA GLU A 159 -13.54 -8.48 9.30
C GLU A 159 -14.61 -7.73 8.47
N ILE A 160 -14.81 -8.17 7.23
CA ILE A 160 -15.76 -7.55 6.30
C ILE A 160 -17.20 -7.76 6.77
N ASP A 161 -17.56 -8.97 7.21
CA ASP A 161 -18.89 -9.32 7.67
C ASP A 161 -19.28 -8.50 8.90
N TYR A 162 -18.36 -8.37 9.86
CA TYR A 162 -18.56 -7.54 11.05
C TYR A 162 -18.85 -6.08 10.68
N LEU A 163 -18.05 -5.50 9.78
CA LEU A 163 -18.24 -4.12 9.32
C LEU A 163 -19.57 -3.94 8.58
N LEU A 164 -19.93 -4.86 7.69
CA LEU A 164 -21.19 -4.79 6.96
C LEU A 164 -22.41 -4.91 7.87
N GLN A 165 -22.35 -5.76 8.90
CA GLN A 165 -23.43 -5.92 9.88
C GLN A 165 -23.67 -4.62 10.68
N GLN A 166 -22.61 -3.94 11.11
CA GLN A 166 -22.70 -2.68 11.87
C GLN A 166 -23.29 -1.53 11.03
N LEU A 167 -23.22 -1.62 9.70
CA LEU A 167 -23.64 -0.57 8.77
C LEU A 167 -25.04 -0.83 8.17
N GLN A 168 -25.73 -1.90 8.56
CA GLN A 168 -27.12 -2.11 8.19
C GLN A 168 -28.02 -1.15 8.99
N PRO A 169 -28.95 -0.42 8.35
CA PRO A 169 -29.96 0.32 9.09
C PRO A 169 -30.86 -0.67 9.85
N THR A 170 -31.02 -0.45 11.16
CA THR A 170 -32.07 -1.08 11.98
C THR A 170 -33.47 -0.78 11.48
#